data_AF-A0A9C9XA79-F1
#
_entry.id   AF-A0A9C9XA79-F1
#
_cell.length_a   1.000
_cell.length_b   1.000
_cell.length_c   1.000
_cell.angle_alpha   90.00
_cell.angle_beta   90.00
_cell.angle_gamma   90.00
#
_symmetry.space_group_name_H-M   'P 1'
#
loop_
_entity.id
_entity.type
_entity.pdbx_description
1 polymer ?
#
loop_
_entity_poly.entity_id
_entity_poly.type
_entity_poly.pdbx_seq_one_letter_code
_entity_poly.pdbx_strand_id
1 'polypeptide(L)'
;MFDKTGFGKIGPRLAALLLLCLLAPALLAAPGLCWRIAGAAAEPSYILGTMHSEDPRIVNLPAGVERLFRAARSFTAEVDMNEASLLQVSQRM
;
A
#
# COMPACT_ATOMS: atom_id res chain seq x y z
N MET A 1 30.88 -11.55 -42.44
CA MET A 1 29.71 -12.44 -42.35
C MET A 1 29.20 -12.36 -40.93
N PHE A 2 28.34 -11.38 -40.66
CA PHE A 2 27.78 -11.18 -39.31
C PHE A 2 26.64 -12.16 -39.10
N ASP A 3 26.82 -13.04 -38.13
CA ASP A 3 25.80 -13.97 -37.67
C ASP A 3 24.61 -13.18 -37.09
N LYS A 4 23.48 -13.20 -37.80
CA LYS A 4 22.21 -12.55 -37.41
C LYS A 4 21.37 -13.41 -36.45
N THR A 5 21.85 -14.56 -35.96
CA THR A 5 21.04 -15.51 -35.19
C THR A 5 21.00 -15.25 -33.67
N GLY A 6 21.80 -14.30 -33.16
CA GLY A 6 21.88 -13.99 -31.73
C GLY A 6 20.69 -13.19 -31.16
N PHE A 7 20.04 -12.34 -31.97
CA PHE A 7 19.00 -11.41 -31.48
C PHE A 7 17.65 -12.08 -31.17
N GLY A 8 17.31 -13.17 -31.86
CA GLY A 8 16.02 -13.85 -31.70
C GLY A 8 15.84 -14.59 -30.36
N LYS A 9 16.95 -14.91 -29.67
CA LYS A 9 16.92 -15.63 -28.38
C LYS A 9 16.90 -14.71 -27.16
N ILE A 10 17.25 -13.44 -27.34
CA ILE A 10 17.35 -12.44 -26.27
C ILE A 10 16.00 -11.74 -26.06
N GLY A 11 15.26 -11.49 -27.15
CA GLY A 11 13.91 -10.92 -27.12
C GLY A 11 12.92 -11.61 -26.16
N PRO A 12 12.73 -12.94 -26.22
CA PRO A 12 11.80 -13.61 -25.32
C PRO A 12 12.27 -13.62 -23.85
N ARG A 13 13.59 -13.62 -23.61
CA ARG A 13 14.15 -13.56 -22.25
C ARG A 13 13.99 -12.17 -21.63
N LEU A 14 14.22 -11.11 -22.40
CA LEU A 14 13.96 -9.73 -21.99
C LEU A 14 12.47 -9.49 -21.73
N ALA A 15 11.60 -9.98 -22.62
CA ALA A 15 10.16 -9.86 -22.44
C ALA A 15 9.68 -10.60 -21.18
N ALA A 16 10.19 -11.79 -20.91
CA ALA A 16 9.89 -12.53 -19.69
C ALA A 16 10.40 -11.83 -18.43
N LEU A 17 11.60 -11.23 -18.46
CA LEU A 17 12.14 -10.47 -17.34
C LEU A 17 11.33 -9.19 -17.07
N LEU A 18 10.93 -8.48 -18.13
CA LEU A 18 10.12 -7.27 -18.02
C LEU A 18 8.72 -7.58 -17.46
N LEU A 19 8.12 -8.66 -17.93
CA LEU A 19 6.84 -9.16 -17.43
C LEU A 19 6.94 -9.58 -15.95
N LEU A 20 8.04 -10.24 -15.56
CA LEU A 20 8.30 -10.59 -14.17
C LEU A 20 8.46 -9.35 -13.29
N CYS A 21 9.19 -8.32 -13.74
CA CYS A 21 9.33 -7.05 -13.00
C CYS A 21 7.99 -6.32 -12.83
N LEU A 22 7.08 -6.41 -13.80
CA LEU A 22 5.74 -5.82 -13.73
C LEU A 22 4.82 -6.57 -12.77
N LEU A 23 4.96 -7.90 -12.68
CA LEU A 23 4.09 -8.78 -11.86
C LEU A 23 4.63 -9.01 -10.44
N ALA A 24 5.94 -8.89 -10.22
CA ALA A 24 6.59 -9.17 -8.93
C ALA A 24 6.00 -8.39 -7.73
N PRO A 25 5.67 -7.08 -7.83
CA PRO A 25 5.10 -6.34 -6.70
C PRO A 25 3.76 -6.91 -6.24
N ALA A 26 2.92 -7.35 -7.18
CA ALA A 26 1.63 -7.95 -6.87
C ALA A 26 1.78 -9.37 -6.29
N LEU A 27 2.82 -10.10 -6.71
CA LEU A 27 3.12 -11.44 -6.20
C LEU A 27 3.75 -11.45 -4.81
N LEU A 28 4.49 -10.38 -4.46
CA LEU A 28 5.20 -10.22 -3.19
C LEU A 28 4.41 -9.42 -2.15
N ALA A 29 3.28 -8.81 -2.53
CA ALA A 29 2.43 -8.09 -1.60
C ALA A 29 1.77 -9.06 -0.60
N ALA A 30 2.05 -8.91 0.68
CA ALA A 30 1.31 -9.61 1.72
C ALA A 30 -0.16 -9.14 1.68
N PRO A 31 -1.15 -10.05 1.78
CA PRO A 31 -2.55 -9.64 1.84
C PRO A 31 -2.77 -8.78 3.08
N GLY A 32 -3.24 -7.55 2.89
CA GLY A 32 -3.62 -6.67 4.01
C GLY A 32 -4.72 -7.33 4.84
N LEU A 33 -4.57 -7.31 6.16
CA LEU A 33 -5.55 -7.90 7.06
C LEU A 33 -6.59 -6.84 7.43
N CYS A 34 -7.85 -7.07 7.02
CA CYS A 34 -8.99 -6.27 7.45
C CYS A 34 -9.66 -6.97 8.64
N TRP A 35 -9.51 -6.38 9.80
CA TRP A 35 -10.08 -6.82 11.06
C TRP A 35 -11.41 -6.11 11.30
N ARG A 36 -12.46 -6.86 11.62
CA ARG A 36 -13.73 -6.31 12.13
C ARG A 36 -13.74 -6.36 13.65
N ILE A 37 -13.99 -5.24 14.29
CA ILE A 37 -14.13 -5.09 15.74
C ILE A 37 -15.58 -4.78 16.05
N ALA A 38 -16.23 -5.63 16.85
CA ALA A 38 -17.64 -5.47 17.24
C ALA A 38 -17.83 -5.77 18.73
N GLY A 39 -18.67 -4.96 19.39
CA GLY A 39 -19.09 -5.15 20.78
C GLY A 39 -20.62 -5.19 20.89
N ALA A 40 -21.14 -5.71 22.00
CA ALA A 40 -22.58 -6.01 22.17
C ALA A 40 -23.53 -4.78 22.08
N ALA A 41 -23.01 -3.56 22.23
CA ALA A 41 -23.80 -2.33 22.26
C ALA A 41 -23.28 -1.23 21.32
N ALA A 42 -22.39 -1.56 20.37
CA ALA A 42 -21.78 -0.58 19.47
C ALA A 42 -21.75 -1.05 18.01
N GLU A 43 -21.90 -0.10 17.10
CA GLU A 43 -21.73 -0.33 15.66
C GLU A 43 -20.32 -0.87 15.36
N PRO A 44 -20.18 -1.85 14.44
CA PRO A 44 -18.88 -2.44 14.11
C PRO A 44 -17.91 -1.42 13.53
N SER A 45 -16.67 -1.46 14.01
CA SER A 45 -15.54 -0.72 13.45
C SER A 45 -14.62 -1.66 12.68
N TYR A 46 -13.85 -1.13 11.73
CA TYR A 46 -12.96 -1.92 10.90
C TYR A 46 -11.54 -1.38 10.98
N ILE A 47 -10.55 -2.24 11.24
CA ILE A 47 -9.13 -1.93 11.23
C ILE A 47 -8.49 -2.68 10.07
N LEU A 48 -7.95 -1.95 9.10
CA LEU A 48 -7.10 -2.51 8.06
C LEU A 48 -5.63 -2.30 8.47
N GLY A 49 -4.82 -3.36 8.56
CA GLY A 49 -3.37 -3.27 8.85
C GLY A 49 -2.55 -4.34 8.10
N THR A 50 -1.28 -4.11 7.70
CA THR A 50 -0.28 -3.10 8.12
C THR A 50 0.54 -2.51 6.95
N MET A 51 0.96 -1.23 7.06
CA MET A 51 2.30 -0.69 6.71
C MET A 51 2.39 0.82 7.04
N HIS A 52 3.38 1.23 7.83
CA HIS A 52 3.85 2.62 7.83
C HIS A 52 4.77 2.77 6.62
N SER A 53 4.30 3.48 5.60
CA SER A 53 5.07 3.74 4.37
C SER A 53 4.92 5.20 4.00
N GLU A 54 6.03 5.87 3.77
CA GLU A 54 6.06 7.20 3.17
C GLU A 54 5.80 7.16 1.66
N ASP A 55 5.51 5.98 1.11
CA ASP A 55 5.20 5.81 -0.30
C ASP A 55 3.93 6.60 -0.69
N PRO A 56 4.02 7.49 -1.69
CA PRO A 56 2.89 8.27 -2.20
C PRO A 56 1.66 7.44 -2.56
N ARG A 57 1.83 6.17 -2.91
CA ARG A 57 0.74 5.25 -3.28
C ARG A 57 -0.08 4.78 -2.07
N ILE A 58 0.43 4.94 -0.85
CA ILE A 58 -0.27 4.60 0.40
C ILE A 58 -0.94 5.84 1.00
N VAL A 59 -0.28 7.00 0.91
CA VAL A 59 -0.88 8.27 1.37
C VAL A 59 -1.92 8.83 0.40
N ASN A 60 -1.86 8.49 -0.90
CA ASN A 60 -2.91 8.81 -1.87
C ASN A 60 -3.97 7.71 -1.88
N LEU A 61 -4.97 7.85 -0.99
CA LEU A 61 -6.08 6.91 -0.90
C LEU A 61 -6.85 6.82 -2.23
N PRO A 62 -7.19 5.62 -2.73
CA PRO A 62 -8.10 5.48 -3.86
C PRO A 62 -9.45 6.13 -3.54
N ALA A 63 -10.10 6.72 -4.55
CA ALA A 63 -11.31 7.54 -4.37
C ALA A 63 -12.45 6.86 -3.58
N GLY A 64 -12.60 5.53 -3.69
CA GLY A 64 -13.57 4.76 -2.90
C GLY A 64 -13.26 4.73 -1.41
N VAL A 65 -11.98 4.57 -1.07
CA VAL A 65 -11.47 4.53 0.31
C VAL A 65 -11.50 5.93 0.90
N GLU A 66 -11.07 6.94 0.15
CA GLU A 66 -11.09 8.34 0.59
C GLU A 66 -12.50 8.81 0.96
N ARG A 67 -13.50 8.47 0.14
CA ARG A 67 -14.91 8.82 0.42
C ARG A 67 -15.40 8.20 1.73
N LEU A 68 -15.09 6.93 1.98
CA LEU A 68 -15.48 6.25 3.22
C LEU A 68 -14.71 6.81 4.42
N PHE A 69 -13.42 7.10 4.25
CA PHE A 69 -12.59 7.72 5.27
C PHE A 69 -13.13 9.10 5.68
N ARG A 70 -13.51 9.94 4.72
CA ARG A 70 -14.12 11.26 4.97
C ARG A 70 -15.50 11.16 5.64
N ALA A 71 -16.23 10.07 5.42
CA ALA A 71 -17.51 9.82 6.06
C ALA A 71 -17.38 9.18 7.46
N ALA A 72 -16.18 8.79 7.87
CA ALA A 72 -15.97 8.16 9.17
C ALA A 72 -16.20 9.17 10.30
N ARG A 73 -16.88 8.72 11.36
CA ARG A 73 -17.14 9.54 12.55
C ARG A 73 -15.87 9.87 13.34
N SER A 74 -14.88 8.99 13.29
CA SER A 74 -13.65 9.11 14.08
C SER A 74 -12.49 8.44 13.36
N PHE A 75 -11.30 8.98 13.60
CA PHE A 75 -10.04 8.41 13.17
C PHE A 75 -9.12 8.24 14.39
N THR A 76 -8.47 7.09 14.50
CA THR A 76 -7.49 6.79 15.55
C THR A 76 -6.22 6.33 14.85
N ALA A 77 -5.11 7.00 15.13
CA ALA A 77 -3.78 6.64 14.65
C ALA A 77 -2.85 6.36 15.82
N GLU A 78 -1.98 5.36 15.67
CA GLU A 78 -0.81 5.19 16.52
C GLU A 78 0.31 6.07 16.00
N VAL A 79 0.98 6.78 16.91
CA VAL A 79 2.12 7.63 16.59
C VAL A 79 3.25 7.33 17.56
N ASP A 80 4.48 7.38 17.05
CA ASP A 80 5.66 7.32 17.91
C ASP A 80 5.66 8.53 18.85
N MET A 81 5.85 8.29 20.15
CA MET A 81 5.86 9.36 21.16
C MET A 81 7.22 10.07 21.29
N ASN A 82 8.02 10.09 20.23
CA ASN A 82 9.25 10.87 20.19
C ASN A 82 8.94 12.35 19.91
N GLU A 83 9.85 13.26 20.28
CA GLU A 83 9.63 14.70 20.15
C GLU A 83 9.34 15.15 18.72
N ALA A 84 10.04 14.59 17.73
CA ALA A 84 9.86 14.96 16.33
C ALA A 84 8.46 14.59 15.81
N SER A 85 8.00 13.37 16.11
CA SER A 85 6.69 12.87 15.74
C SER A 85 5.56 13.64 16.42
N LEU A 86 5.73 14.01 17.70
CA LEU A 86 4.74 14.81 18.44
C LEU A 86 4.61 16.23 17.87
N LEU A 87 5.73 16.88 17.53
CA LEU A 87 5.72 18.20 16.89
C LEU A 87 5.02 18.14 15.52
N GLN A 88 5.28 17.09 14.73
CA GLN A 88 4.68 16.93 13.42
C GLN A 88 3.16 16.70 13.47
N VAL A 89 2.67 15.91 14.42
CA VAL A 89 1.22 15.71 14.63
C VAL A 89 0.54 17.02 15.03
N SER A 90 1.14 17.76 15.97
CA SER A 90 0.62 19.05 16.44
C SER A 90 0.45 20.08 15.31
N GLN A 91 1.31 20.03 14.29
CA GLN A 91 1.25 20.95 13.14
C GLN A 91 0.24 20.55 12.04
N ARG A 92 -0.28 19.31 12.07
CA ARG A 92 -1.13 18.76 10.99
C ARG A 92 -2.53 18.38 11.43
N MET A 93 -2.80 18.36 12.73
CA MET A 93 -4.14 18.36 13.34
C MET A 93 -4.72 19.77 13.27
#